data_AF-A0A0Q6G4B7-F1
#
_entry.id   AF-A0A0Q6G4B7-F1
#
_cell.length_a   1.000
_cell.length_b   1.000
_cell.length_c   1.000
_cell.angle_alpha   90.00
_cell.angle_beta   90.00
_cell.angle_gamma   90.00
#
_symmetry.space_group_name_H-M   'P 1'
#
loop_
_entity.id
_entity.type
_entity.pdbx_description
1 polymer ?
#
loop_
_entity_poly.entity_id
_entity_poly.type
_entity_poly.pdbx_seq_one_letter_code
_entity_poly.pdbx_strand_id
1 'polypeptide(L)'
;MCAMLKFKTSTGTVSVDNWGYQLQGLNGNPQDVGLLTSATHDLLVIDSSRDGTNSGRFTVDEVTRMKDGMGGRSVVVSYISIGEASDFRDYWDKDWTTTGKATGKLTKDAPDWLGPVNPDWPESRKVRFWDEDWQNTMFNDRKTGDLDAIVKAGFDAAYLDIIDAYYFWGAEVAKADRKAGDPANAKQAAQRMVDFVVELTEHARKTNPDFFVIPQNGAWILDDLGSDAARKKAYLDVIGGIAVEDLYYRGDKDENNPLKPDEETIAVLKRDFLDKGIPVFVVDYISGSARVDAFNKMVLADGFIPFAAPERDLDRLVGTYDGDPAYIKPTAGADTLRGSKLADTIDGLAGNDTINGREGNDTLKGGDGNDRLSGSAGNDKLSGGLGKDVLTGGAGKDHFVFDTKPSAGNIDTVTDFSVVSDRLDLDHDVFSKLPIGTLKPSAFVIGTKAADSSDRIIYDDKTGKLFYDADGTGKLVAVQFATLDAHLKLVADDFLIF
;
A
#
# COMPACT_ATOMS: atom_id res chain seq x y z
N MET A 1 -7.43 19.19 -5.01
CA MET A 1 -8.21 17.98 -4.68
C MET A 1 -8.00 17.02 -5.83
N CYS A 2 -7.05 16.09 -5.74
CA CYS A 2 -7.08 14.93 -6.63
C CYS A 2 -8.35 14.15 -6.26
N ALA A 3 -9.19 13.85 -7.26
CA ALA A 3 -10.23 12.88 -7.05
C ALA A 3 -9.54 11.55 -6.72
N MET A 4 -9.89 10.95 -5.58
CA MET A 4 -9.41 9.63 -5.19
C MET A 4 -9.61 8.65 -6.36
N LEU A 5 -8.52 8.03 -6.83
CA LEU A 5 -8.56 7.16 -8.01
C LEU A 5 -9.36 5.92 -7.68
N LYS A 6 -10.27 5.53 -8.57
CA LYS A 6 -11.18 4.40 -8.33
C LYS A 6 -10.99 3.35 -9.41
N PHE A 7 -10.51 2.19 -8.99
CA PHE A 7 -10.39 1.02 -9.84
C PHE A 7 -11.59 0.11 -9.64
N LYS A 8 -12.24 -0.25 -10.74
CA LYS A 8 -13.25 -1.29 -10.72
C LYS A 8 -12.54 -2.64 -10.78
N THR A 9 -12.80 -3.49 -9.79
CA THR A 9 -12.29 -4.86 -9.77
C THR A 9 -13.46 -5.84 -9.81
N SER A 10 -13.17 -7.13 -10.04
CA SER A 10 -14.16 -8.23 -9.94
C SER A 10 -14.85 -8.33 -8.58
N THR A 11 -14.31 -7.59 -7.63
CA THR A 11 -14.43 -7.80 -6.20
C THR A 11 -14.98 -6.53 -5.51
N GLY A 12 -15.09 -5.42 -6.27
CA GLY A 12 -15.60 -4.14 -5.81
C GLY A 12 -14.81 -2.96 -6.38
N THR A 13 -15.23 -1.74 -6.06
CA THR A 13 -14.42 -0.56 -6.37
C THR A 13 -13.40 -0.36 -5.27
N VAL A 14 -12.12 -0.24 -5.65
CA VAL A 14 -11.01 0.08 -4.76
C VAL A 14 -10.57 1.51 -5.01
N SER A 15 -10.40 2.27 -3.93
CA SER A 15 -9.75 3.58 -3.98
C SER A 15 -8.23 3.38 -3.88
N VAL A 16 -7.46 3.97 -4.79
CA VAL A 16 -5.99 3.85 -4.81
C VAL A 16 -5.34 5.20 -4.62
N ASP A 17 -4.63 5.38 -3.51
CA ASP A 17 -3.86 6.59 -3.20
C ASP A 17 -2.35 6.31 -3.13
N ASN A 18 -1.93 5.08 -2.80
CA ASN A 18 -0.53 4.63 -2.85
C ASN A 18 -0.40 3.30 -3.58
N TRP A 19 0.84 2.93 -3.92
CA TRP A 19 1.12 1.65 -4.55
C TRP A 19 2.46 1.09 -4.13
N GLY A 20 2.59 -0.24 -4.20
CA GLY A 20 3.82 -0.97 -3.90
C GLY A 20 4.24 -1.84 -5.07
N TYR A 21 5.55 -2.05 -5.21
CA TYR A 21 6.13 -2.90 -6.25
C TYR A 21 7.19 -3.81 -5.67
N GLN A 22 6.97 -5.13 -5.71
CA GLN A 22 7.90 -6.13 -5.20
C GLN A 22 7.86 -7.41 -6.04
N LEU A 23 8.95 -7.70 -6.75
CA LEU A 23 9.02 -8.86 -7.63
C LEU A 23 9.73 -10.07 -7.01
N GLN A 24 10.45 -9.87 -5.92
CA GLN A 24 11.09 -10.98 -5.19
C GLN A 24 11.05 -10.75 -3.67
N GLY A 25 11.31 -11.79 -2.90
CA GLY A 25 11.46 -11.69 -1.45
C GLY A 25 12.86 -11.24 -1.06
N LEU A 26 13.00 -10.73 0.16
CA LEU A 26 14.24 -10.15 0.69
C LEU A 26 15.49 -10.98 0.39
N ASN A 27 16.51 -10.36 -0.19
CA ASN A 27 17.77 -10.94 -0.65
C ASN A 27 17.58 -12.06 -1.70
N GLY A 28 16.61 -11.89 -2.61
CA GLY A 28 16.29 -12.87 -3.67
C GLY A 28 15.62 -14.15 -3.17
N ASN A 29 15.09 -14.16 -1.94
CA ASN A 29 14.31 -15.30 -1.44
C ASN A 29 12.92 -15.33 -2.09
N PRO A 30 12.18 -16.45 -1.98
CA PRO A 30 10.80 -16.49 -2.40
C PRO A 30 9.95 -15.43 -1.67
N GLN A 31 8.99 -14.82 -2.36
CA GLN A 31 8.10 -13.82 -1.77
C GLN A 31 7.32 -14.37 -0.56
N ASP A 32 7.27 -13.59 0.52
CA ASP A 32 6.58 -13.95 1.76
C ASP A 32 5.12 -13.49 1.71
N VAL A 33 4.20 -14.45 1.69
CA VAL A 33 2.76 -14.14 1.61
C VAL A 33 2.28 -13.35 2.83
N GLY A 34 2.83 -13.59 4.02
CA GLY A 34 2.49 -12.84 5.23
C GLY A 34 2.82 -11.36 5.07
N LEU A 35 4.03 -11.07 4.60
CA LEU A 35 4.47 -9.71 4.30
C LEU A 35 3.56 -9.02 3.27
N LEU A 36 3.28 -9.70 2.16
CA LEU A 36 2.40 -9.18 1.10
C LEU A 36 0.98 -8.91 1.61
N THR A 37 0.45 -9.77 2.48
CA THR A 37 -0.89 -9.57 3.09
C THR A 37 -0.90 -8.46 4.14
N SER A 38 0.23 -8.16 4.78
CA SER A 38 0.37 -7.04 5.71
C SER A 38 0.67 -5.71 5.02
N ALA A 39 0.88 -5.71 3.70
CA ALA A 39 1.14 -4.49 2.94
C ALA A 39 -0.03 -3.52 3.10
N THR A 40 0.28 -2.23 3.28
CA THR A 40 -0.74 -1.17 3.39
C THR A 40 -0.87 -0.38 2.09
N HIS A 41 -0.49 -1.00 0.97
CA HIS A 41 -0.59 -0.40 -0.35
C HIS A 41 -1.99 -0.65 -0.92
N ASP A 42 -2.67 0.38 -1.40
CA ASP A 42 -3.98 0.28 -2.06
C ASP A 42 -3.87 -0.39 -3.43
N LEU A 43 -2.70 -0.35 -4.06
CA LEU A 43 -2.36 -1.15 -5.24
C LEU A 43 -1.01 -1.84 -5.04
N LEU A 44 -0.94 -3.15 -5.25
CA LEU A 44 0.26 -3.93 -5.02
C LEU A 44 0.63 -4.72 -6.28
N VAL A 45 1.77 -4.38 -6.87
CA VAL A 45 2.35 -5.09 -8.01
C VAL A 45 3.35 -6.13 -7.49
N ILE A 46 3.09 -7.40 -7.79
CA ILE A 46 3.92 -8.55 -7.41
C ILE A 46 4.09 -9.51 -8.58
N ASP A 47 5.01 -10.46 -8.48
CA ASP A 47 5.04 -11.58 -9.43
C ASP A 47 3.79 -12.48 -9.24
N SER A 48 3.43 -13.26 -10.26
CA SER A 48 2.39 -14.30 -10.12
C SER A 48 2.84 -15.49 -9.26
N SER A 49 4.14 -15.58 -8.97
CA SER A 49 4.81 -16.66 -8.28
C SER A 49 5.84 -16.15 -7.29
N ARG A 50 6.00 -16.87 -6.18
CA ARG A 50 6.97 -16.51 -5.13
C ARG A 50 8.41 -16.50 -5.63
N ASP A 51 8.72 -17.37 -6.58
CA ASP A 51 10.08 -17.65 -7.05
C ASP A 51 10.19 -17.62 -8.58
N GLY A 52 9.14 -17.13 -9.26
CA GLY A 52 9.06 -17.06 -10.71
C GLY A 52 8.66 -18.35 -11.42
N THR A 53 8.54 -19.49 -10.72
CA THR A 53 8.21 -20.81 -11.30
C THR A 53 6.70 -21.11 -11.27
N ASN A 54 6.18 -22.08 -12.04
CA ASN A 54 4.77 -22.46 -11.92
C ASN A 54 4.43 -23.13 -10.59
N SER A 55 5.38 -23.88 -10.01
CA SER A 55 5.18 -24.51 -8.70
C SER A 55 5.06 -23.49 -7.56
N GLY A 56 5.66 -22.32 -7.72
CA GLY A 56 5.62 -21.22 -6.75
C GLY A 56 4.43 -20.28 -6.89
N ARG A 57 3.51 -20.50 -7.85
CA ARG A 57 2.36 -19.61 -8.10
C ARG A 57 1.52 -19.38 -6.84
N PHE A 58 1.01 -18.17 -6.71
CA PHE A 58 0.04 -17.85 -5.65
C PHE A 58 -1.30 -18.54 -5.93
N THR A 59 -1.89 -19.07 -4.88
CA THR A 59 -3.24 -19.66 -4.95
C THR A 59 -4.31 -18.57 -4.91
N VAL A 60 -5.55 -18.92 -5.29
CA VAL A 60 -6.71 -18.02 -5.22
C VAL A 60 -6.89 -17.43 -3.82
N ASP A 61 -6.75 -18.27 -2.79
CA ASP A 61 -6.92 -17.86 -1.40
C ASP A 61 -5.84 -16.85 -0.98
N GLU A 62 -4.62 -16.99 -1.49
CA GLU A 62 -3.51 -16.09 -1.15
C GLU A 62 -3.66 -14.74 -1.81
N VAL A 63 -4.00 -14.70 -3.09
CA VAL A 63 -4.29 -13.45 -3.79
C VAL A 63 -5.49 -12.76 -3.16
N THR A 64 -6.53 -13.51 -2.77
CA THR A 64 -7.69 -12.95 -2.05
C THR A 64 -7.27 -12.31 -0.73
N ARG A 65 -6.43 -12.97 0.07
CA ARG A 65 -5.91 -12.38 1.32
C ARG A 65 -5.07 -11.12 1.08
N MET A 66 -4.29 -11.07 0.00
CA MET A 66 -3.51 -9.87 -0.34
C MET A 66 -4.43 -8.69 -0.68
N LYS A 67 -5.55 -8.95 -1.37
CA LYS A 67 -6.57 -7.92 -1.65
C LYS A 67 -7.28 -7.43 -0.40
N ASP A 68 -7.39 -8.26 0.62
CA ASP A 68 -8.09 -7.94 1.87
C ASP A 68 -7.11 -7.47 2.98
N GLY A 69 -5.88 -7.08 2.61
CA GLY A 69 -4.77 -6.76 3.53
C GLY A 69 -4.97 -5.52 4.41
N MET A 70 -3.96 -5.22 5.24
CA MET A 70 -4.06 -4.22 6.32
C MET A 70 -4.30 -2.77 5.81
N GLY A 71 -3.95 -2.42 4.57
CA GLY A 71 -4.29 -1.08 4.04
C GLY A 71 -5.80 -0.80 3.90
N GLY A 72 -6.62 -1.85 3.94
CA GLY A 72 -7.96 -1.89 3.37
C GLY A 72 -7.98 -2.74 2.10
N ARG A 73 -9.08 -2.70 1.33
CA ARG A 73 -9.16 -3.44 0.07
C ARG A 73 -8.12 -2.91 -0.92
N SER A 74 -7.21 -3.75 -1.39
CA SER A 74 -6.18 -3.42 -2.36
C SER A 74 -6.48 -3.99 -3.74
N VAL A 75 -5.98 -3.32 -4.78
CA VAL A 75 -5.83 -3.87 -6.13
C VAL A 75 -4.56 -4.70 -6.16
N VAL A 76 -4.65 -6.00 -6.45
CA VAL A 76 -3.45 -6.85 -6.57
C VAL A 76 -3.18 -7.14 -8.04
N VAL A 77 -1.98 -6.77 -8.48
CA VAL A 77 -1.57 -6.75 -9.89
C VAL A 77 -0.39 -7.72 -10.09
N SER A 78 -0.48 -8.58 -11.09
CA SER A 78 0.61 -9.50 -11.42
C SER A 78 1.53 -8.92 -12.48
N TYR A 79 2.84 -8.92 -12.23
CA TYR A 79 3.86 -8.71 -13.24
C TYR A 79 3.81 -9.78 -14.33
N ILE A 80 4.02 -9.37 -15.57
CA ILE A 80 4.23 -10.23 -16.74
C ILE A 80 5.14 -9.51 -17.74
N SER A 81 6.22 -10.18 -18.17
CA SER A 81 7.06 -9.68 -19.27
C SER A 81 6.48 -10.15 -20.60
N ILE A 82 6.06 -9.22 -21.46
CA ILE A 82 5.41 -9.55 -22.73
C ILE A 82 6.29 -9.31 -23.95
N GLY A 83 7.40 -8.57 -23.78
CA GLY A 83 8.38 -8.28 -24.81
C GLY A 83 9.68 -9.07 -24.70
N GLU A 84 9.85 -9.86 -23.63
CA GLU A 84 11.02 -10.71 -23.38
C GLU A 84 10.63 -12.09 -22.83
N ALA A 85 11.45 -13.09 -23.13
CA ALA A 85 11.38 -14.44 -22.59
C ALA A 85 12.56 -14.66 -21.62
N SER A 86 12.26 -15.07 -20.40
CA SER A 86 13.27 -15.27 -19.35
C SER A 86 13.56 -16.75 -19.12
N ASP A 87 14.84 -17.10 -18.94
CA ASP A 87 15.30 -18.49 -18.86
C ASP A 87 14.97 -19.23 -17.55
N PHE A 88 14.39 -18.50 -16.60
CA PHE A 88 13.90 -19.03 -15.33
C PHE A 88 12.39 -19.31 -15.33
N ARG A 89 11.66 -18.95 -16.39
CA ARG A 89 10.22 -19.23 -16.52
C ARG A 89 10.00 -20.62 -17.08
N ASP A 90 8.92 -21.27 -16.65
CA ASP A 90 8.64 -22.66 -17.00
C ASP A 90 8.30 -22.90 -18.47
N TYR A 91 7.91 -21.87 -19.21
CA TYR A 91 7.74 -21.96 -20.67
C TYR A 91 9.08 -22.11 -21.39
N TRP A 92 10.22 -21.82 -20.74
CA TRP A 92 11.53 -21.87 -21.35
C TRP A 92 11.99 -23.31 -21.55
N ASP A 93 12.27 -23.68 -22.80
CA ASP A 93 12.95 -24.93 -23.09
C ASP A 93 14.46 -24.72 -23.08
N LYS A 94 15.16 -25.43 -22.19
CA LYS A 94 16.63 -25.43 -22.13
C LYS A 94 17.27 -25.82 -23.48
N ASP A 95 16.58 -26.59 -24.33
CA ASP A 95 17.12 -27.06 -25.60
C ASP A 95 17.08 -25.97 -26.69
N TRP A 96 16.40 -24.83 -26.46
CA TRP A 96 16.47 -23.65 -27.34
C TRP A 96 17.87 -23.03 -27.40
N THR A 97 18.71 -23.26 -26.39
CA THR A 97 20.07 -22.71 -26.35
C THR A 97 21.11 -23.79 -26.08
N THR A 98 22.34 -23.58 -26.53
CA THR A 98 23.43 -24.57 -26.35
C THR A 98 23.80 -24.81 -24.89
N THR A 99 23.42 -23.92 -23.97
CA THR A 99 23.78 -23.98 -22.54
C THR A 99 22.57 -24.16 -21.63
N GLY A 100 21.35 -24.14 -22.16
CA GLY A 100 20.13 -24.04 -21.37
C GLY A 100 19.81 -22.64 -20.84
N LYS A 101 20.73 -21.68 -21.00
CA LYS A 101 20.62 -20.30 -20.49
C LYS A 101 20.41 -19.32 -21.63
N ALA A 102 19.72 -18.21 -21.37
CA ALA A 102 19.45 -17.16 -22.35
C ALA A 102 20.73 -16.72 -23.07
N THR A 103 21.84 -16.58 -22.36
CA THR A 103 23.16 -16.23 -22.94
C THR A 103 23.74 -17.25 -23.94
N GLY A 104 23.26 -18.50 -23.95
CA GLY A 104 23.71 -19.55 -24.86
C GLY A 104 23.32 -19.28 -26.31
N LYS A 105 24.05 -19.86 -27.28
CA LYS A 105 23.68 -19.71 -28.70
C LYS A 105 22.37 -20.42 -29.00
N LEU A 106 21.53 -19.84 -29.85
CA LEU A 106 20.29 -20.50 -30.29
C LEU A 106 20.60 -21.80 -31.03
N THR A 107 19.84 -22.85 -30.73
CA THR A 107 19.89 -24.13 -31.44
C THR A 107 18.89 -24.14 -32.60
N LYS A 108 18.81 -25.27 -33.32
CA LYS A 108 17.77 -25.50 -34.34
C LYS A 108 16.37 -25.69 -33.73
N ASP A 109 16.29 -25.97 -32.43
CA ASP A 109 15.04 -26.23 -31.71
C ASP A 109 14.49 -24.94 -31.08
N ALA A 110 15.26 -23.84 -31.13
CA ALA A 110 14.81 -22.52 -30.73
C ALA A 110 13.65 -22.05 -31.61
N PRO A 111 12.57 -21.49 -31.02
CA PRO A 111 11.45 -21.01 -31.79
C PRO A 111 11.82 -19.74 -32.55
N ASP A 112 11.16 -19.51 -33.67
CA ASP A 112 11.49 -18.41 -34.57
C ASP A 112 11.29 -17.03 -33.94
N TRP A 113 10.39 -16.92 -32.96
CA TRP A 113 10.12 -15.70 -32.21
C TRP A 113 11.20 -15.35 -31.19
N LEU A 114 12.09 -16.27 -30.80
CA LEU A 114 13.14 -16.02 -29.82
C LEU A 114 14.28 -15.19 -30.45
N GLY A 115 14.51 -14.00 -29.91
CA GLY A 115 15.44 -13.00 -30.44
C GLY A 115 16.78 -12.96 -29.69
N PRO A 116 17.51 -11.84 -29.80
CA PRO A 116 18.81 -11.65 -29.14
C PRO A 116 18.67 -11.53 -27.61
N VAL A 117 19.79 -11.76 -26.92
CA VAL A 117 19.91 -11.59 -25.46
C VAL A 117 19.77 -10.12 -25.09
N ASN A 118 19.05 -9.82 -24.02
CA ASN A 118 19.07 -8.50 -23.42
C ASN A 118 20.40 -8.34 -22.64
N PRO A 119 21.28 -7.39 -23.02
CA PRO A 119 22.57 -7.23 -22.34
C PRO A 119 22.43 -6.72 -20.90
N ASP A 120 21.35 -5.99 -20.60
CA ASP A 120 21.11 -5.43 -19.27
C ASP A 120 20.50 -6.48 -18.31
N TRP A 121 19.78 -7.45 -18.88
CA TRP A 121 19.14 -8.57 -18.18
C TRP A 121 19.50 -9.90 -18.86
N PRO A 122 20.73 -10.43 -18.64
CA PRO A 122 21.30 -11.54 -19.43
C PRO A 122 20.55 -12.87 -19.32
N GLU A 123 19.67 -13.02 -18.34
CA GLU A 123 18.72 -14.11 -18.16
C GLU A 123 17.52 -14.06 -19.12
N SER A 124 17.41 -13.01 -19.94
CA SER A 124 16.28 -12.80 -20.86
C SER A 124 16.70 -12.59 -22.31
N ARG A 125 15.75 -12.81 -23.22
CA ARG A 125 15.87 -12.54 -24.66
C ARG A 125 14.67 -11.76 -25.17
N LYS A 126 14.90 -10.78 -26.04
CA LYS A 126 13.84 -10.08 -26.79
C LYS A 126 13.01 -11.09 -27.59
N VAL A 127 11.70 -10.92 -27.63
CA VAL A 127 10.81 -11.80 -28.41
C VAL A 127 10.15 -11.03 -29.55
N ARG A 128 9.85 -11.71 -30.65
CA ARG A 128 8.94 -11.21 -31.68
C ARG A 128 7.52 -11.28 -31.12
N PHE A 129 7.14 -10.29 -30.32
CA PHE A 129 5.88 -10.26 -29.56
C PHE A 129 4.60 -10.32 -30.43
N TRP A 130 4.73 -10.12 -31.74
CA TRP A 130 3.65 -10.24 -32.72
C TRP A 130 3.50 -11.66 -33.30
N ASP A 131 4.37 -12.58 -32.91
CA ASP A 131 4.31 -13.97 -33.35
C ASP A 131 3.24 -14.74 -32.56
N GLU A 132 2.38 -15.46 -33.27
CA GLU A 132 1.23 -16.14 -32.68
C GLU A 132 1.64 -17.20 -31.65
N ASP A 133 2.80 -17.87 -31.81
CA ASP A 133 3.26 -18.88 -30.86
C ASP A 133 3.72 -18.23 -29.54
N TRP A 134 4.33 -17.04 -29.59
CA TRP A 134 4.65 -16.27 -28.39
C TRP A 134 3.38 -15.77 -27.70
N GLN A 135 2.45 -15.19 -28.46
CA GLN A 135 1.18 -14.72 -27.91
C GLN A 135 0.39 -15.86 -27.27
N ASN A 136 0.37 -17.03 -27.91
CA ASN A 136 -0.23 -18.24 -27.34
C ASN A 136 0.48 -18.69 -26.06
N THR A 137 1.80 -18.55 -25.95
CA THR A 137 2.53 -18.83 -24.70
C THR A 137 2.03 -17.93 -23.55
N MET A 138 1.76 -16.64 -23.84
CA MET A 138 1.23 -15.69 -22.86
C MET A 138 -0.26 -15.92 -22.54
N PHE A 139 -1.09 -16.17 -23.55
CA PHE A 139 -2.53 -16.39 -23.39
C PHE A 139 -2.86 -17.74 -22.78
N ASN A 140 -2.26 -18.80 -23.30
CA ASN A 140 -2.68 -20.18 -23.11
C ASN A 140 -1.58 -21.17 -23.51
N ASP A 141 -0.68 -21.49 -22.59
CA ASP A 141 0.13 -22.68 -22.76
C ASP A 141 -0.72 -23.92 -22.41
N ARG A 142 -0.57 -24.99 -23.19
CA ARG A 142 -1.17 -26.32 -23.03
C ARG A 142 -0.69 -27.05 -21.78
N LYS A 143 -0.61 -26.34 -20.64
CA LYS A 143 -0.83 -26.77 -19.25
C LYS A 143 -0.84 -25.66 -18.17
N THR A 144 -0.48 -24.39 -18.43
CA THR A 144 -0.60 -23.31 -17.40
C THR A 144 -0.94 -21.89 -17.86
N GLY A 145 -0.51 -21.40 -19.03
CA GLY A 145 -0.79 -20.05 -19.58
C GLY A 145 -0.66 -18.89 -18.58
N ASP A 146 0.41 -18.08 -18.66
CA ASP A 146 0.73 -17.06 -17.64
C ASP A 146 -0.48 -16.18 -17.31
N LEU A 147 -1.12 -15.59 -18.33
CA LEU A 147 -2.30 -14.76 -18.12
C LEU A 147 -3.51 -15.54 -17.60
N ASP A 148 -3.79 -16.70 -18.20
CA ASP A 148 -4.91 -17.56 -17.81
C ASP A 148 -4.81 -18.00 -16.34
N ALA A 149 -3.60 -18.33 -15.88
CA ALA A 149 -3.31 -18.66 -14.49
C ALA A 149 -3.43 -17.42 -13.58
N ILE A 150 -2.92 -16.27 -13.98
CA ILE A 150 -3.05 -14.99 -13.25
C ILE A 150 -4.52 -14.65 -13.03
N VAL A 151 -5.33 -14.67 -14.09
CA VAL A 151 -6.75 -14.30 -14.01
C VAL A 151 -7.54 -15.34 -13.19
N LYS A 152 -7.24 -16.63 -13.33
CA LYS A 152 -7.86 -17.71 -12.52
C LYS A 152 -7.45 -17.66 -11.05
N ALA A 153 -6.21 -17.26 -10.75
CA ALA A 153 -5.75 -17.00 -9.39
C ALA A 153 -6.42 -15.76 -8.76
N GLY A 154 -7.13 -14.98 -9.58
CA GLY A 154 -7.97 -13.90 -9.11
C GLY A 154 -7.25 -12.57 -9.00
N PHE A 155 -6.11 -12.35 -9.67
CA PHE A 155 -5.52 -11.00 -9.76
C PHE A 155 -6.49 -10.02 -10.41
N ASP A 156 -6.43 -8.74 -10.02
CA ASP A 156 -7.29 -7.69 -10.57
C ASP A 156 -6.82 -7.18 -11.92
N ALA A 157 -5.50 -7.21 -12.12
CA ALA A 157 -4.85 -6.69 -13.31
C ALA A 157 -3.51 -7.37 -13.57
N ALA A 158 -2.94 -7.09 -14.74
CA ALA A 158 -1.55 -7.42 -15.07
C ALA A 158 -0.73 -6.14 -15.29
N TYR A 159 0.49 -6.14 -14.76
CA TYR A 159 1.51 -5.13 -14.96
C TYR A 159 2.43 -5.61 -16.09
N LEU A 160 2.31 -4.99 -17.26
CA LEU A 160 2.91 -5.47 -18.50
C LEU A 160 4.28 -4.81 -18.70
N ASP A 161 5.34 -5.60 -18.53
CA ASP A 161 6.70 -5.13 -18.70
C ASP A 161 7.21 -5.37 -20.13
N ILE A 162 8.24 -4.61 -20.50
CA ILE A 162 8.94 -4.62 -21.78
C ILE A 162 8.02 -4.22 -22.94
N ILE A 163 7.11 -3.27 -22.68
CA ILE A 163 6.29 -2.62 -23.72
C ILE A 163 7.19 -1.99 -24.78
N ASP A 164 8.28 -1.36 -24.35
CA ASP A 164 9.30 -0.73 -25.19
C ASP A 164 10.08 -1.71 -26.10
N ALA A 165 9.84 -3.03 -26.05
CA ALA A 165 10.26 -3.94 -27.11
C ALA A 165 9.76 -3.51 -28.49
N TYR A 166 8.63 -2.79 -28.57
CA TYR A 166 8.19 -2.23 -29.84
C TYR A 166 9.23 -1.25 -30.41
N TYR A 167 9.87 -0.44 -29.55
CA TYR A 167 10.90 0.49 -29.97
C TYR A 167 12.17 -0.25 -30.39
N PHE A 168 12.59 -1.26 -29.61
CA PHE A 168 13.72 -2.13 -29.97
C PHE A 168 13.54 -2.72 -31.39
N TRP A 169 12.43 -3.41 -31.65
CA TRP A 169 12.17 -4.02 -32.95
C TRP A 169 11.84 -3.00 -34.05
N GLY A 170 11.36 -1.83 -33.68
CA GLY A 170 11.03 -0.76 -34.62
C GLY A 170 12.23 0.05 -35.09
N ALA A 171 13.24 0.23 -34.23
CA ALA A 171 14.30 1.23 -34.42
C ALA A 171 15.71 0.70 -34.13
N GLU A 172 15.91 -0.14 -33.12
CA GLU A 172 17.25 -0.41 -32.57
C GLU A 172 17.85 -1.75 -32.98
N VAL A 173 17.01 -2.74 -33.28
CA VAL A 173 17.45 -4.10 -33.56
C VAL A 173 18.49 -4.13 -34.68
N ALA A 174 19.58 -4.86 -34.43
CA ALA A 174 20.67 -4.98 -35.37
C ALA A 174 20.20 -5.65 -36.67
N LYS A 175 20.78 -5.22 -37.80
CA LYS A 175 20.44 -5.78 -39.12
C LYS A 175 20.63 -7.31 -39.20
N ALA A 176 21.56 -7.86 -38.43
CA ALA A 176 21.82 -9.30 -38.38
C ALA A 176 20.69 -10.11 -37.68
N ASP A 177 19.95 -9.47 -36.78
CA ASP A 177 18.87 -10.12 -36.01
C ASP A 177 17.49 -9.94 -36.65
N ARG A 178 17.41 -9.11 -37.71
CA ARG A 178 16.20 -8.91 -38.52
C ARG A 178 15.85 -10.16 -39.32
N LYS A 179 14.58 -10.56 -39.27
CA LYS A 179 13.97 -11.57 -40.13
C LYS A 179 12.92 -10.94 -41.05
N ALA A 180 12.56 -11.66 -42.12
CA ALA A 180 11.46 -11.26 -42.99
C ALA A 180 10.14 -11.23 -42.19
N GLY A 181 9.35 -10.16 -42.34
CA GLY A 181 8.10 -9.96 -41.59
C GLY A 181 8.23 -9.12 -40.32
N ASP A 182 9.45 -8.84 -39.86
CA ASP A 182 9.70 -7.89 -38.76
C ASP A 182 9.17 -6.49 -39.12
N PRO A 183 8.71 -5.69 -38.13
CA PRO A 183 8.14 -4.36 -38.37
C PRO A 183 9.19 -3.42 -38.98
N ALA A 184 8.82 -2.70 -40.04
CA ALA A 184 9.77 -1.88 -40.78
C ALA A 184 10.22 -0.59 -40.03
N ASN A 185 9.46 -0.17 -39.01
CA ASN A 185 9.69 1.04 -38.24
C ASN A 185 8.95 1.00 -36.89
N ALA A 186 9.23 1.97 -36.02
CA ALA A 186 8.59 2.14 -34.71
C ALA A 186 7.05 2.17 -34.81
N LYS A 187 6.47 2.86 -35.80
CA LYS A 187 5.01 2.90 -35.98
C LYS A 187 4.41 1.51 -36.19
N GLN A 188 4.97 0.70 -37.09
CA GLN A 188 4.47 -0.66 -37.31
C GLN A 188 4.66 -1.55 -36.09
N ALA A 189 5.75 -1.39 -35.34
CA ALA A 189 5.98 -2.14 -34.11
C ALA A 189 4.99 -1.72 -33.02
N ALA A 190 4.75 -0.41 -32.84
CA ALA A 190 3.77 0.14 -31.90
C ALA A 190 2.35 -0.35 -32.20
N GLN A 191 1.96 -0.37 -33.49
CA GLN A 191 0.67 -0.95 -33.91
C GLN A 191 0.52 -2.40 -33.45
N ARG A 192 1.56 -3.22 -33.65
CA ARG A 192 1.55 -4.63 -33.22
C ARG A 192 1.54 -4.80 -31.70
N MET A 193 2.25 -3.94 -30.96
CA MET A 193 2.28 -4.01 -29.49
C MET A 193 0.91 -3.62 -28.91
N VAL A 194 0.29 -2.57 -29.44
CA VAL A 194 -1.08 -2.20 -29.05
C VAL A 194 -2.08 -3.30 -29.37
N ASP A 195 -2.02 -3.87 -30.58
CA ASP A 195 -2.91 -4.96 -30.98
C ASP A 195 -2.76 -6.14 -30.00
N PHE A 196 -1.52 -6.48 -29.62
CA PHE A 196 -1.24 -7.54 -28.64
C PHE A 196 -1.78 -7.22 -27.24
N VAL A 197 -1.53 -6.02 -26.69
CA VAL A 197 -2.01 -5.62 -25.36
C VAL A 197 -3.54 -5.61 -25.30
N VAL A 198 -4.20 -5.13 -26.35
CA VAL A 198 -5.66 -5.12 -26.45
C VAL A 198 -6.20 -6.55 -26.49
N GLU A 199 -5.65 -7.42 -27.34
CA GLU A 199 -6.09 -8.81 -27.43
C GLU A 199 -5.87 -9.58 -26.13
N LEU A 200 -4.72 -9.34 -25.48
CA LEU A 200 -4.38 -9.88 -24.17
C LEU A 200 -5.43 -9.51 -23.12
N THR A 201 -5.76 -8.23 -23.03
CA THR A 201 -6.73 -7.75 -22.05
C THR A 201 -8.13 -8.27 -22.34
N GLU A 202 -8.56 -8.27 -23.60
CA GLU A 202 -9.86 -8.80 -24.00
C GLU A 202 -9.96 -10.32 -23.78
N HIS A 203 -8.86 -11.06 -23.90
CA HIS A 203 -8.81 -12.47 -23.53
C HIS A 203 -9.01 -12.67 -22.03
N ALA A 204 -8.30 -11.91 -21.18
CA ALA A 204 -8.49 -11.94 -19.74
C ALA A 204 -9.93 -11.60 -19.33
N ARG A 205 -10.55 -10.63 -20.02
CA ARG A 205 -11.93 -10.18 -19.77
C ARG A 205 -13.00 -11.24 -20.02
N LYS A 206 -12.69 -12.30 -20.78
CA LYS A 206 -13.58 -13.48 -20.90
C LYS A 206 -13.77 -14.21 -19.57
N THR A 207 -12.78 -14.12 -18.67
CA THR A 207 -12.82 -14.73 -17.33
C THR A 207 -13.10 -13.69 -16.23
N ASN A 208 -12.48 -12.51 -16.29
CA ASN A 208 -12.71 -11.40 -15.37
C ASN A 208 -13.08 -10.12 -16.17
N PRO A 209 -14.38 -9.79 -16.34
CA PRO A 209 -14.81 -8.65 -17.15
C PRO A 209 -14.27 -7.28 -16.72
N ASP A 210 -13.81 -7.15 -15.47
CA ASP A 210 -13.24 -5.91 -14.92
C ASP A 210 -11.71 -5.91 -14.95
N PHE A 211 -11.07 -6.94 -15.54
CA PHE A 211 -9.62 -7.00 -15.67
C PHE A 211 -9.10 -5.86 -16.54
N PHE A 212 -8.02 -5.26 -16.08
CA PHE A 212 -7.30 -4.20 -16.78
C PHE A 212 -5.80 -4.48 -16.76
N VAL A 213 -5.04 -3.65 -17.45
CA VAL A 213 -3.57 -3.77 -17.49
C VAL A 213 -2.88 -2.45 -17.19
N ILE A 214 -1.66 -2.53 -16.69
CA ILE A 214 -0.78 -1.38 -16.43
C ILE A 214 0.51 -1.61 -17.22
N PRO A 215 0.65 -1.06 -18.44
CA PRO A 215 1.92 -1.05 -19.15
C PRO A 215 3.02 -0.34 -18.36
N GLN A 216 4.22 -0.91 -18.36
CA GLN A 216 5.43 -0.29 -17.85
C GLN A 216 6.26 0.29 -19.01
N ASN A 217 6.78 1.50 -18.81
CA ASN A 217 7.53 2.27 -19.79
C ASN A 217 6.71 2.50 -21.09
N GLY A 218 7.36 2.60 -22.24
CA GLY A 218 6.66 2.79 -23.52
C GLY A 218 5.84 4.09 -23.62
N ALA A 219 6.22 5.14 -22.88
CA ALA A 219 5.47 6.41 -22.80
C ALA A 219 5.14 7.04 -24.17
N TRP A 220 5.97 6.78 -25.19
CA TRP A 220 5.84 7.33 -26.54
C TRP A 220 4.94 6.51 -27.47
N ILE A 221 4.38 5.38 -27.01
CA ILE A 221 3.63 4.45 -27.88
C ILE A 221 2.45 5.14 -28.58
N LEU A 222 1.78 6.08 -27.91
CA LEU A 222 0.68 6.83 -28.53
C LEU A 222 1.16 7.81 -29.60
N ASP A 223 2.34 8.41 -29.45
CA ASP A 223 2.93 9.26 -30.49
C ASP A 223 3.40 8.44 -31.70
N ASP A 224 4.01 7.29 -31.46
CA ASP A 224 4.51 6.41 -32.52
C ASP A 224 3.40 5.81 -33.39
N LEU A 225 2.18 5.66 -32.86
CA LEU A 225 0.99 5.33 -33.65
C LEU A 225 0.61 6.43 -34.66
N GLY A 226 1.10 7.65 -34.47
CA GLY A 226 0.84 8.80 -35.34
C GLY A 226 -0.64 9.15 -35.40
N SER A 227 -1.24 9.06 -36.58
CA SER A 227 -2.65 9.38 -36.82
C SER A 227 -3.64 8.22 -36.59
N ASP A 228 -3.19 7.07 -36.06
CA ASP A 228 -4.02 5.88 -35.84
C ASP A 228 -4.94 6.02 -34.60
N ALA A 229 -5.96 6.86 -34.71
CA ALA A 229 -6.86 7.18 -33.61
C ALA A 229 -7.63 5.96 -33.06
N ALA A 230 -7.89 4.95 -33.91
CA ALA A 230 -8.60 3.74 -33.51
C ALA A 230 -7.78 2.93 -32.49
N ARG A 231 -6.49 2.68 -32.79
CA ARG A 231 -5.59 1.98 -31.86
C ARG A 231 -5.30 2.77 -30.60
N LYS A 232 -5.12 4.10 -30.70
CA LYS A 232 -4.94 4.94 -29.51
C LYS A 232 -6.13 4.80 -28.55
N LYS A 233 -7.35 4.85 -29.09
CA LYS A 233 -8.55 4.70 -28.28
C LYS A 233 -8.63 3.29 -27.68
N ALA A 234 -8.43 2.25 -28.49
CA ALA A 234 -8.50 0.86 -28.02
C ALA A 234 -7.48 0.58 -26.90
N TYR A 235 -6.26 1.10 -27.02
CA TYR A 235 -5.25 1.00 -25.97
C TYR A 235 -5.67 1.71 -24.68
N LEU A 236 -6.13 2.96 -24.78
CA LEU A 236 -6.61 3.72 -23.61
C LEU A 236 -7.83 3.08 -22.92
N ASP A 237 -8.68 2.36 -23.66
CA ASP A 237 -9.86 1.67 -23.11
C ASP A 237 -9.50 0.40 -22.30
N VAL A 238 -8.31 -0.17 -22.49
CA VAL A 238 -7.89 -1.42 -21.80
C VAL A 238 -6.96 -1.19 -20.62
N ILE A 239 -6.22 -0.08 -20.61
CA ILE A 239 -5.28 0.23 -19.53
C ILE A 239 -5.99 0.88 -18.33
N GLY A 240 -5.59 0.50 -17.12
CA GLY A 240 -6.00 1.16 -15.87
C GLY A 240 -5.03 2.24 -15.40
N GLY A 241 -3.85 2.31 -16.00
CA GLY A 241 -2.77 3.23 -15.68
C GLY A 241 -1.57 2.99 -16.58
N ILE A 242 -0.52 3.81 -16.43
CA ILE A 242 0.81 3.55 -17.00
C ILE A 242 1.84 3.69 -15.88
N ALA A 243 2.84 2.81 -15.86
CA ALA A 243 3.94 2.90 -14.92
C ALA A 243 5.24 3.24 -15.64
N VAL A 244 6.12 4.01 -15.01
CA VAL A 244 7.40 4.41 -15.61
C VAL A 244 8.51 4.32 -14.56
N GLU A 245 9.65 3.79 -15.00
CA GLU A 245 10.88 3.74 -14.22
C GLU A 245 11.81 4.92 -14.53
N ASP A 246 12.65 5.26 -13.55
CA ASP A 246 13.81 6.15 -13.72
C ASP A 246 13.44 7.54 -14.28
N LEU A 247 12.30 8.07 -13.85
CA LEU A 247 11.71 9.29 -14.43
C LEU A 247 12.28 10.57 -13.81
N TYR A 248 12.46 10.59 -12.49
CA TYR A 248 13.02 11.72 -11.74
C TYR A 248 14.46 11.45 -11.32
N TYR A 249 14.87 10.19 -11.28
CA TYR A 249 16.19 9.75 -10.91
C TYR A 249 16.66 8.62 -11.84
N ARG A 250 17.77 8.85 -12.54
CA ARG A 250 18.41 7.83 -13.38
C ARG A 250 19.69 7.32 -12.73
N GLY A 251 19.74 6.04 -12.40
CA GLY A 251 20.98 5.33 -12.06
C GLY A 251 20.96 4.65 -10.68
N ASP A 252 21.80 3.64 -10.52
CA ASP A 252 21.47 2.56 -9.59
C ASP A 252 22.32 2.55 -8.30
N LYS A 253 23.33 3.45 -8.19
CA LYS A 253 24.42 3.24 -7.20
C LYS A 253 25.09 4.49 -6.59
N ASP A 254 24.63 5.71 -6.90
CA ASP A 254 25.26 6.93 -6.34
C ASP A 254 24.29 7.71 -5.45
N GLU A 255 24.49 7.60 -4.13
CA GLU A 255 23.73 8.36 -3.12
C GLU A 255 23.86 9.89 -3.30
N ASN A 256 24.87 10.36 -4.03
CA ASN A 256 25.11 11.78 -4.29
C ASN A 256 24.56 12.29 -5.63
N ASN A 257 23.98 11.41 -6.46
CA ASN A 257 23.47 11.83 -7.75
C ASN A 257 22.16 12.63 -7.56
N PRO A 258 22.08 13.88 -8.07
CA PRO A 258 20.87 14.69 -7.94
C PRO A 258 19.70 14.10 -8.73
N LEU A 259 18.48 14.36 -8.25
CA LEU A 259 17.28 14.16 -9.06
C LEU A 259 17.41 14.97 -10.35
N LYS A 260 17.13 14.32 -11.48
CA LYS A 260 17.18 14.90 -12.81
C LYS A 260 15.96 14.43 -13.59
N PRO A 261 14.81 15.14 -13.42
CA PRO A 261 13.58 14.82 -14.13
C PRO A 261 13.77 14.79 -15.63
N ASP A 262 13.24 13.76 -16.26
CA ASP A 262 13.03 13.71 -17.70
C ASP A 262 11.76 14.50 -18.07
N GLU A 263 11.93 15.83 -18.14
CA GLU A 263 10.86 16.79 -18.43
C GLU A 263 10.10 16.48 -19.73
N GLU A 264 10.78 15.89 -20.72
CA GLU A 264 10.16 15.53 -21.99
C GLU A 264 9.20 14.35 -21.81
N THR A 265 9.65 13.29 -21.15
CA THR A 265 8.81 12.12 -20.84
C THR A 265 7.66 12.50 -19.89
N ILE A 266 7.91 13.36 -18.89
CA ILE A 266 6.85 13.88 -18.00
C ILE A 266 5.78 14.62 -18.81
N ALA A 267 6.16 15.46 -19.76
CA ALA A 267 5.21 16.18 -20.60
C ALA A 267 4.37 15.23 -21.49
N VAL A 268 4.99 14.18 -22.03
CA VAL A 268 4.28 13.13 -22.79
C VAL A 268 3.29 12.40 -21.90
N LEU A 269 3.72 11.93 -20.73
CA LEU A 269 2.86 11.20 -19.77
C LEU A 269 1.63 12.01 -19.36
N LYS A 270 1.82 13.31 -19.11
CA LYS A 270 0.70 14.22 -18.81
C LYS A 270 -0.29 14.31 -19.98
N ARG A 271 0.20 14.65 -21.17
CA ARG A 271 -0.62 14.87 -22.37
C ARG A 271 -1.40 13.62 -22.80
N ASP A 272 -0.74 12.47 -22.72
CA ASP A 272 -1.22 11.24 -23.34
C ASP A 272 -2.02 10.35 -22.39
N PHE A 273 -1.76 10.45 -21.09
CA PHE A 273 -2.39 9.59 -20.08
C PHE A 273 -3.11 10.41 -19.00
N LEU A 274 -2.39 11.26 -18.25
CA LEU A 274 -2.96 11.95 -17.10
C LEU A 274 -4.14 12.87 -17.48
N ASP A 275 -3.98 13.68 -18.54
CA ASP A 275 -5.02 14.59 -19.06
C ASP A 275 -6.24 13.83 -19.59
N LYS A 276 -6.11 12.52 -19.84
CA LYS A 276 -7.19 11.62 -20.26
C LYS A 276 -7.80 10.84 -19.10
N GLY A 277 -7.37 11.11 -17.86
CA GLY A 277 -7.83 10.44 -16.66
C GLY A 277 -7.18 9.07 -16.42
N ILE A 278 -6.09 8.76 -17.12
CA ILE A 278 -5.31 7.54 -16.89
C ILE A 278 -4.19 7.87 -15.87
N PRO A 279 -4.16 7.22 -14.70
CA PRO A 279 -3.14 7.50 -13.69
C PRO A 279 -1.75 7.07 -14.15
N VAL A 280 -0.74 7.79 -13.65
CA VAL A 280 0.67 7.54 -13.93
C VAL A 280 1.36 7.14 -12.62
N PHE A 281 1.87 5.93 -12.58
CA PHE A 281 2.66 5.36 -11.49
C PHE A 281 4.14 5.57 -11.79
N VAL A 282 4.91 6.04 -10.81
CA VAL A 282 6.34 6.32 -11.00
C VAL A 282 7.12 5.54 -9.98
N VAL A 283 8.03 4.68 -10.45
CA VAL A 283 8.96 3.96 -9.59
C VAL A 283 10.38 4.39 -9.90
N ASP A 284 11.04 4.99 -8.92
CA ASP A 284 12.46 5.31 -9.03
C ASP A 284 13.24 4.63 -7.91
N TYR A 285 14.49 4.25 -8.23
CA TYR A 285 15.35 3.50 -7.33
C TYR A 285 16.14 4.43 -6.41
N ILE A 286 15.46 4.91 -5.38
CA ILE A 286 15.93 5.98 -4.48
C ILE A 286 15.90 5.50 -3.05
N SER A 287 17.05 5.59 -2.37
CA SER A 287 17.20 5.37 -0.94
C SER A 287 17.49 6.67 -0.17
N GLY A 288 17.20 6.65 1.14
CA GLY A 288 17.43 7.75 2.06
C GLY A 288 16.25 8.72 2.18
N SER A 289 15.76 8.89 3.40
CA SER A 289 14.51 9.63 3.71
C SER A 289 14.41 11.00 3.03
N ALA A 290 15.44 11.83 3.10
CA ALA A 290 15.41 13.17 2.49
C ALA A 290 15.28 13.16 0.95
N ARG A 291 15.83 12.13 0.28
CA ARG A 291 15.73 11.98 -1.18
C ARG A 291 14.37 11.42 -1.56
N VAL A 292 13.87 10.45 -0.80
CA VAL A 292 12.51 9.91 -0.93
C VAL A 292 11.47 11.03 -0.77
N ASP A 293 11.61 11.89 0.24
CA ASP A 293 10.73 13.04 0.44
C ASP A 293 10.78 14.01 -0.74
N ALA A 294 11.97 14.31 -1.26
CA ALA A 294 12.14 15.19 -2.41
C ALA A 294 11.51 14.60 -3.67
N PHE A 295 11.73 13.31 -3.93
CA PHE A 295 11.12 12.56 -5.02
C PHE A 295 9.60 12.55 -4.93
N ASN A 296 9.04 12.11 -3.79
CA ASN A 296 7.60 12.06 -3.55
C ASN A 296 6.95 13.41 -3.81
N LYS A 297 7.57 14.50 -3.33
CA LYS A 297 7.07 15.85 -3.55
C LYS A 297 7.02 16.25 -5.03
N MET A 298 8.04 15.89 -5.81
CA MET A 298 8.09 16.22 -7.25
C MET A 298 7.05 15.42 -8.04
N VAL A 299 7.00 14.10 -7.82
CA VAL A 299 6.05 13.20 -8.48
C VAL A 299 4.60 13.62 -8.19
N LEU A 300 4.28 13.90 -6.91
CA LEU A 300 2.94 14.36 -6.51
C LEU A 300 2.60 15.73 -7.08
N ALA A 301 3.58 16.64 -7.22
CA ALA A 301 3.36 17.95 -7.84
C ALA A 301 3.01 17.83 -9.33
N ASP A 302 3.49 16.79 -9.99
CA ASP A 302 3.17 16.46 -11.38
C ASP A 302 1.87 15.67 -11.54
N GLY A 303 1.20 15.32 -10.43
CA GLY A 303 -0.07 14.59 -10.40
C GLY A 303 0.07 13.08 -10.58
N PHE A 304 1.29 12.56 -10.42
CA PHE A 304 1.61 11.14 -10.52
C PHE A 304 1.66 10.48 -9.13
N ILE A 305 1.78 9.15 -9.08
CA ILE A 305 1.78 8.36 -7.85
C ILE A 305 3.17 7.75 -7.63
N PRO A 306 3.94 8.20 -6.63
CA PRO A 306 5.31 7.75 -6.42
C PRO A 306 5.39 6.39 -5.71
N PHE A 307 6.43 5.63 -6.04
CA PHE A 307 6.98 4.53 -5.25
C PHE A 307 8.51 4.62 -5.30
N ALA A 308 9.15 4.85 -4.16
CA ALA A 308 10.60 4.95 -4.08
C ALA A 308 11.19 3.58 -3.69
N ALA A 309 11.65 2.80 -4.66
CA ALA A 309 12.25 1.50 -4.39
C ALA A 309 13.69 1.67 -3.86
N PRO A 310 14.13 0.95 -2.82
CA PRO A 310 15.47 1.12 -2.27
C PRO A 310 16.56 0.59 -3.20
N GLU A 311 16.24 -0.41 -4.02
CA GLU A 311 17.14 -1.05 -4.96
C GLU A 311 16.41 -1.63 -6.17
N ARG A 312 17.14 -1.83 -7.28
CA ARG A 312 16.64 -2.43 -8.54
C ARG A 312 16.28 -3.90 -8.42
N ASP A 313 16.75 -4.54 -7.36
CA ASP A 313 16.45 -5.95 -7.10
C ASP A 313 14.98 -6.14 -6.71
N LEU A 314 14.24 -5.09 -6.35
CA LEU A 314 12.79 -5.13 -6.06
C LEU A 314 12.40 -6.24 -5.06
N ASP A 315 13.33 -6.56 -4.15
CA ASP A 315 13.20 -7.61 -3.15
C ASP A 315 12.56 -7.14 -1.84
N ARG A 316 12.34 -5.83 -1.74
CA ARG A 316 11.79 -5.10 -0.59
C ARG A 316 10.52 -4.36 -0.99
N LEU A 317 9.41 -4.71 -0.33
CA LEU A 317 8.34 -3.73 -0.13
C LEU A 317 8.89 -2.64 0.79
N VAL A 318 8.91 -1.42 0.28
CA VAL A 318 9.12 -0.23 1.11
C VAL A 318 8.01 -0.21 2.16
N GLY A 319 8.40 -0.04 3.42
CA GLY A 319 7.60 -0.37 4.62
C GLY A 319 8.40 -1.11 5.68
N THR A 320 9.58 -1.65 5.37
CA THR A 320 10.48 -2.22 6.39
C THR A 320 11.70 -1.38 6.73
N TYR A 321 12.15 -0.42 5.90
CA TYR A 321 13.31 0.41 6.26
C TYR A 321 13.45 1.85 5.72
N ASP A 322 12.64 2.36 4.78
CA ASP A 322 12.86 3.73 4.28
C ASP A 322 11.57 4.42 3.77
N GLY A 323 10.83 5.10 4.65
CA GLY A 323 10.03 6.27 4.26
C GLY A 323 8.60 6.11 3.69
N ASP A 324 7.96 4.93 3.75
CA ASP A 324 6.50 4.77 3.51
C ASP A 324 5.79 4.39 4.83
N PRO A 325 4.69 5.06 5.28
CA PRO A 325 3.98 4.77 6.53
C PRO A 325 3.15 3.48 6.50
N ALA A 326 3.78 2.36 6.17
CA ALA A 326 3.23 1.00 6.15
C ALA A 326 3.95 0.15 7.22
N TYR A 327 3.49 0.24 8.48
CA TYR A 327 4.14 -0.30 9.68
C TYR A 327 5.48 0.34 10.05
N ILE A 328 5.41 1.50 10.72
CA ILE A 328 6.52 1.94 11.57
C ILE A 328 6.62 0.90 12.70
N LYS A 329 7.79 0.30 12.91
CA LYS A 329 8.09 -0.31 14.21
C LYS A 329 8.13 0.82 15.23
N PRO A 330 7.19 0.91 16.18
CA PRO A 330 7.18 1.97 17.18
C PRO A 330 8.53 1.98 17.92
N THR A 331 8.98 3.18 18.25
CA THR A 331 10.28 3.46 18.85
C THR A 331 10.09 4.01 20.27
N ALA A 332 11.17 4.38 20.94
CA ALA A 332 11.07 5.06 22.24
C ALA A 332 11.05 6.60 22.10
N GLY A 333 10.76 7.12 20.90
CA GLY A 333 10.56 8.54 20.63
C GLY A 333 9.22 8.79 19.96
N ALA A 334 8.89 10.06 19.76
CA ALA A 334 7.61 10.45 19.16
C ALA A 334 7.40 9.87 17.75
N ASP A 335 6.38 9.02 17.60
CA ASP A 335 5.98 8.33 16.38
C ASP A 335 4.66 8.89 15.81
N THR A 336 4.42 8.66 14.51
CA THR A 336 3.11 8.87 13.89
C THR A 336 2.64 7.57 13.30
N LEU A 337 1.74 6.88 14.00
CA LEU A 337 1.29 5.54 13.70
C LEU A 337 -0.10 5.59 13.08
N ARG A 338 -0.29 4.82 12.03
CA ARG A 338 -1.59 4.71 11.36
C ARG A 338 -1.99 3.25 11.28
N GLY A 339 -3.17 2.98 11.79
CA GLY A 339 -3.87 1.72 11.63
C GLY A 339 -4.38 1.56 10.21
N SER A 340 -5.27 0.60 10.09
CA SER A 340 -5.59 -0.18 8.92
C SER A 340 -7.04 0.17 8.54
N LYS A 341 -7.87 -0.75 8.10
CA LYS A 341 -9.34 -0.56 8.19
C LYS A 341 -9.99 -1.59 9.11
N LEU A 342 -9.18 -2.25 9.93
CA LEU A 342 -9.49 -3.35 10.82
C LEU A 342 -9.20 -2.93 12.26
N ALA A 343 -9.67 -3.75 13.21
CA ALA A 343 -9.27 -3.61 14.61
C ALA A 343 -7.76 -3.80 14.77
N ASP A 344 -7.04 -2.71 14.99
CA ASP A 344 -5.60 -2.69 15.19
C ASP A 344 -5.22 -2.69 16.66
N THR A 345 -4.04 -3.22 16.96
CA THR A 345 -3.37 -2.96 18.24
C THR A 345 -2.10 -2.19 17.98
N ILE A 346 -2.07 -0.96 18.45
CA ILE A 346 -0.96 -0.03 18.22
C ILE A 346 -0.45 0.41 19.59
N ASP A 347 0.83 0.15 19.87
CA ASP A 347 1.53 0.60 21.07
C ASP A 347 2.62 1.58 20.63
N GLY A 348 2.47 2.86 21.00
CA GLY A 348 3.44 3.94 20.72
C GLY A 348 4.73 3.83 21.54
N LEU A 349 4.73 2.99 22.59
CA LEU A 349 5.83 2.77 23.52
C LEU A 349 6.17 4.01 24.35
N ALA A 350 7.15 4.81 23.95
CA ALA A 350 7.56 6.01 24.67
C ALA A 350 7.78 7.11 23.65
N GLY A 351 7.48 8.35 23.98
CA GLY A 351 7.40 9.40 22.98
C GLY A 351 6.14 10.22 23.16
N ASN A 352 6.02 11.29 22.39
CA ASN A 352 4.75 12.02 22.27
C ASN A 352 4.15 11.61 20.93
N ASP A 353 3.42 10.52 20.90
CA ASP A 353 2.98 9.83 19.71
C ASP A 353 1.69 10.41 19.14
N THR A 354 1.47 10.21 17.85
CA THR A 354 0.20 10.48 17.19
C THR A 354 -0.29 9.21 16.52
N ILE A 355 -1.39 8.65 17.02
CA ILE A 355 -1.90 7.35 16.59
C ILE A 355 -3.30 7.52 16.00
N ASN A 356 -3.50 7.06 14.76
CA ASN A 356 -4.80 7.07 14.09
C ASN A 356 -5.22 5.64 13.74
N GLY A 357 -6.25 5.11 14.39
CA GLY A 357 -6.77 3.75 14.20
C GLY A 357 -7.46 3.53 12.84
N ARG A 358 -8.09 4.59 12.30
CA ARG A 358 -8.90 4.64 11.07
C ARG A 358 -10.25 3.92 11.24
N GLU A 359 -10.55 2.95 10.39
CA GLU A 359 -11.78 2.15 10.51
C GLU A 359 -11.40 0.92 11.34
N GLY A 360 -12.23 0.45 12.26
CA GLY A 360 -11.88 -0.68 13.12
C GLY A 360 -12.33 -0.47 14.56
N ASN A 361 -12.29 -1.53 15.37
CA ASN A 361 -12.44 -1.40 16.82
C ASN A 361 -11.04 -1.52 17.42
N ASP A 362 -10.34 -0.41 17.50
CA ASP A 362 -8.91 -0.39 17.71
C ASP A 362 -8.55 -0.41 19.19
N THR A 363 -7.40 -0.96 19.52
CA THR A 363 -6.76 -0.79 20.82
C THR A 363 -5.52 0.06 20.62
N LEU A 364 -5.63 1.32 21.00
CA LEU A 364 -4.60 2.32 20.83
C LEU A 364 -3.99 2.63 22.19
N LYS A 365 -2.67 2.45 22.31
CA LYS A 365 -1.90 2.78 23.49
C LYS A 365 -0.82 3.79 23.12
N GLY A 366 -0.86 4.96 23.75
CA GLY A 366 0.15 6.00 23.60
C GLY A 366 1.47 5.56 24.22
N GLY A 367 1.44 5.31 25.53
CA GLY A 367 2.60 4.82 26.28
C GLY A 367 3.18 5.91 27.17
N ASP A 368 4.50 6.11 27.18
CA ASP A 368 5.15 7.14 27.99
C ASP A 368 5.29 8.46 27.20
N GLY A 369 4.47 9.47 27.50
CA GLY A 369 4.62 10.85 27.03
C GLY A 369 3.27 11.53 26.85
N ASN A 370 3.21 12.61 26.06
CA ASN A 370 1.97 13.34 25.78
C ASN A 370 1.48 12.98 24.37
N ASP A 371 0.58 12.02 24.29
CA ASP A 371 0.15 11.37 23.07
C ASP A 371 -1.14 11.95 22.51
N ARG A 372 -1.40 11.68 21.24
CA ARG A 372 -2.64 12.01 20.53
C ARG A 372 -3.20 10.76 19.88
N LEU A 373 -4.30 10.25 20.39
CA LEU A 373 -4.93 9.04 19.87
C LEU A 373 -6.28 9.40 19.23
N SER A 374 -6.52 8.87 18.03
CA SER A 374 -7.78 8.98 17.29
C SER A 374 -8.23 7.60 16.84
N GLY A 375 -9.28 7.06 17.46
CA GLY A 375 -9.93 5.81 17.04
C GLY A 375 -10.54 5.95 15.64
N SER A 376 -11.30 7.02 15.46
CA SER A 376 -11.96 7.45 14.22
C SER A 376 -13.29 6.75 13.95
N ALA A 377 -13.34 5.52 13.44
CA ALA A 377 -14.61 4.85 13.18
C ALA A 377 -14.62 3.42 13.70
N GLY A 378 -15.49 3.15 14.67
CA GLY A 378 -15.68 1.87 15.35
C GLY A 378 -15.66 2.07 16.86
N ASN A 379 -15.71 0.98 17.62
CA ASN A 379 -15.73 1.01 19.08
C ASN A 379 -14.30 0.82 19.58
N ASP A 380 -13.64 1.91 19.89
CA ASP A 380 -12.20 1.94 20.12
C ASP A 380 -11.88 1.93 21.62
N LYS A 381 -10.72 1.38 21.97
CA LYS A 381 -10.15 1.40 23.32
C LYS A 381 -8.87 2.22 23.30
N LEU A 382 -8.88 3.38 23.95
CA LEU A 382 -7.78 4.34 23.96
C LEU A 382 -7.19 4.43 25.36
N SER A 383 -5.93 4.06 25.52
CA SER A 383 -5.14 4.33 26.73
C SER A 383 -4.04 5.33 26.38
N GLY A 384 -4.07 6.50 27.02
CA GLY A 384 -3.01 7.50 26.86
C GLY A 384 -1.69 7.01 27.44
N GLY A 385 -1.73 6.48 28.66
CA GLY A 385 -0.56 6.00 29.38
C GLY A 385 -0.03 7.06 30.35
N LEU A 386 1.27 7.30 30.35
CA LEU A 386 1.93 8.25 31.25
C LEU A 386 2.11 9.61 30.57
N GLY A 387 1.35 10.62 30.96
CA GLY A 387 1.53 12.00 30.55
C GLY A 387 0.21 12.71 30.36
N LYS A 388 0.19 13.74 29.52
CA LYS A 388 -1.03 14.53 29.23
C LYS A 388 -1.48 14.24 27.82
N ASP A 389 -2.39 13.29 27.72
CA ASP A 389 -2.79 12.76 26.42
C ASP A 389 -4.04 13.44 25.90
N VAL A 390 -4.24 13.38 24.58
CA VAL A 390 -5.45 13.84 23.90
C VAL A 390 -6.08 12.66 23.21
N LEU A 391 -7.26 12.26 23.66
CA LEU A 391 -7.96 11.08 23.21
C LEU A 391 -9.24 11.49 22.45
N THR A 392 -9.40 10.97 21.25
CA THR A 392 -10.57 11.17 20.39
C THR A 392 -11.10 9.79 20.01
N GLY A 393 -12.30 9.44 20.47
CA GLY A 393 -12.91 8.14 20.16
C GLY A 393 -13.34 8.10 18.69
N GLY A 394 -14.08 9.11 18.27
CA GLY A 394 -14.68 9.20 16.95
C GLY A 394 -16.10 8.65 16.93
N ALA A 395 -16.43 7.89 15.91
CA ALA A 395 -17.76 7.33 15.73
C ALA A 395 -17.84 5.91 16.30
N GLY A 396 -18.49 5.73 17.44
CA GLY A 396 -18.75 4.41 17.98
C GLY A 396 -19.09 4.46 19.46
N LYS A 397 -18.81 3.37 20.16
CA LYS A 397 -18.88 3.25 21.62
C LYS A 397 -17.48 3.08 22.15
N ASP A 398 -16.88 4.19 22.54
CA ASP A 398 -15.45 4.23 22.80
C ASP A 398 -15.16 4.09 24.29
N HIS A 399 -14.04 3.44 24.60
CA HIS A 399 -13.55 3.20 25.94
C HIS A 399 -12.27 4.01 26.16
N PHE A 400 -12.34 5.00 27.03
CA PHE A 400 -11.17 5.79 27.44
C PHE A 400 -10.64 5.22 28.75
N VAL A 401 -9.41 4.70 28.69
CA VAL A 401 -8.80 3.89 29.74
C VAL A 401 -7.83 4.73 30.55
N PHE A 402 -7.98 4.67 31.87
CA PHE A 402 -7.10 5.30 32.83
C PHE A 402 -6.45 4.21 33.68
N ASP A 403 -5.25 3.81 33.28
CA ASP A 403 -4.45 2.73 33.88
C ASP A 403 -3.15 3.25 34.54
N THR A 404 -2.99 4.58 34.61
CA THR A 404 -1.84 5.24 35.25
C THR A 404 -2.26 6.14 36.41
N LYS A 405 -1.32 6.33 37.36
CA LYS A 405 -1.60 7.05 38.60
C LYS A 405 -1.90 8.54 38.36
N PRO A 406 -3.05 9.06 38.84
CA PRO A 406 -3.37 10.48 38.75
C PRO A 406 -2.28 11.38 39.34
N SER A 407 -1.90 12.43 38.61
CA SER A 407 -0.97 13.45 39.06
C SER A 407 -1.12 14.74 38.25
N ALA A 408 -0.54 15.86 38.71
CA ALA A 408 -0.56 17.11 37.93
C ALA A 408 0.15 17.01 36.56
N GLY A 409 1.00 15.98 36.38
CA GLY A 409 1.67 15.66 35.13
C GLY A 409 0.95 14.61 34.28
N ASN A 410 -0.11 14.00 34.81
CA ASN A 410 -0.82 12.87 34.20
C ASN A 410 -2.32 13.15 34.11
N ILE A 411 -2.69 14.08 33.23
CA ILE A 411 -4.06 14.58 33.09
C ILE A 411 -4.42 14.59 31.61
N ASP A 412 -5.32 13.70 31.23
CA ASP A 412 -5.71 13.54 29.83
C ASP A 412 -6.88 14.43 29.47
N THR A 413 -7.05 14.63 28.18
CA THR A 413 -8.17 15.35 27.59
C THR A 413 -8.90 14.42 26.64
N VAL A 414 -10.16 14.10 26.94
CA VAL A 414 -11.05 13.42 26.00
C VAL A 414 -11.86 14.47 25.25
N THR A 415 -11.80 14.43 23.93
CA THR A 415 -12.24 15.56 23.09
C THR A 415 -13.66 15.44 22.56
N ASP A 416 -14.25 14.25 22.58
CA ASP A 416 -15.54 13.96 21.95
C ASP A 416 -16.44 13.01 22.76
N PHE A 417 -16.22 12.91 24.07
CA PHE A 417 -16.96 11.98 24.93
C PHE A 417 -18.49 12.13 24.79
N SER A 418 -19.13 11.04 24.40
CA SER A 418 -20.58 10.90 24.29
C SER A 418 -21.14 10.13 25.48
N VAL A 419 -21.94 10.81 26.31
CA VAL A 419 -22.68 10.22 27.45
C VAL A 419 -23.72 9.15 27.04
N VAL A 420 -23.92 8.94 25.75
CA VAL A 420 -24.86 7.95 25.21
C VAL A 420 -24.16 6.66 24.80
N SER A 421 -22.89 6.75 24.40
CA SER A 421 -22.17 5.64 23.77
C SER A 421 -20.88 5.23 24.48
N ASP A 422 -20.19 6.18 25.09
CA ASP A 422 -18.80 6.00 25.49
C ASP A 422 -18.67 5.69 26.98
N ARG A 423 -17.48 5.23 27.38
CA ARG A 423 -17.19 4.83 28.76
C ARG A 423 -15.81 5.28 29.22
N LEU A 424 -15.72 5.60 30.50
CA LEU A 424 -14.48 5.85 31.22
C LEU A 424 -14.12 4.59 32.02
N ASP A 425 -13.05 3.91 31.63
CA ASP A 425 -12.57 2.69 32.27
C ASP A 425 -11.41 3.01 33.21
N LEU A 426 -11.57 2.71 34.49
CA LEU A 426 -10.60 3.02 35.55
C LEU A 426 -9.97 1.73 36.07
N ASP A 427 -8.64 1.62 36.01
CA ASP A 427 -7.93 0.43 36.52
C ASP A 427 -8.05 0.34 38.05
N HIS A 428 -8.52 -0.80 38.58
CA HIS A 428 -8.64 -1.00 40.03
C HIS A 428 -7.30 -0.87 40.77
N ASP A 429 -6.19 -1.29 40.19
CA ASP A 429 -4.88 -1.21 40.85
C ASP A 429 -4.44 0.26 41.05
N VAL A 430 -4.88 1.15 40.16
CA VAL A 430 -4.69 2.60 40.28
C VAL A 430 -5.74 3.23 41.20
N PHE A 431 -7.00 2.92 40.97
CA PHE A 431 -8.15 3.48 41.67
C PHE A 431 -8.64 2.56 42.80
N SER A 432 -7.70 2.00 43.57
CA SER A 432 -7.87 0.90 44.54
C SER A 432 -8.92 1.06 45.65
N LYS A 433 -9.54 2.24 45.78
CA LYS A 433 -10.67 2.45 46.71
C LYS A 433 -12.03 2.26 46.05
N LEU A 434 -12.08 2.13 44.74
CA LEU A 434 -13.26 1.80 43.98
C LEU A 434 -13.36 0.27 43.83
N PRO A 435 -14.47 -0.37 44.21
CA PRO A 435 -14.67 -1.79 43.93
C PRO A 435 -14.77 -2.06 42.43
N ILE A 436 -14.23 -3.20 41.97
CA ILE A 436 -14.39 -3.69 40.60
C ILE A 436 -15.89 -3.78 40.24
N GLY A 437 -16.23 -3.30 39.05
CA GLY A 437 -17.60 -3.21 38.53
C GLY A 437 -18.00 -1.80 38.15
N THR A 438 -19.30 -1.58 37.95
CA THR A 438 -19.84 -0.24 37.68
C THR A 438 -19.70 0.65 38.91
N LEU A 439 -19.33 1.92 38.71
CA LEU A 439 -19.19 2.86 39.82
C LEU A 439 -20.51 3.00 40.57
N LYS A 440 -20.45 2.94 41.89
CA LYS A 440 -21.65 3.11 42.71
C LYS A 440 -22.06 4.59 42.70
N PRO A 441 -23.36 4.93 42.58
CA PRO A 441 -23.82 6.31 42.68
C PRO A 441 -23.38 7.03 43.96
N SER A 442 -23.19 6.30 45.05
CA SER A 442 -22.67 6.84 46.32
C SER A 442 -21.19 7.21 46.29
N ALA A 443 -20.47 6.90 45.21
CA ALA A 443 -19.05 7.21 45.05
C ALA A 443 -18.81 8.29 43.98
N PHE A 444 -19.87 8.85 43.40
CA PHE A 444 -19.82 9.84 42.33
C PHE A 444 -20.56 11.12 42.74
N VAL A 445 -19.91 12.26 42.57
CA VAL A 445 -20.51 13.57 42.86
C VAL A 445 -20.24 14.58 41.75
N ILE A 446 -21.25 15.37 41.41
CA ILE A 446 -21.11 16.52 40.52
C ILE A 446 -20.83 17.77 41.38
N GLY A 447 -19.70 18.43 41.11
CA GLY A 447 -19.26 19.63 41.81
C GLY A 447 -17.75 19.80 41.79
N THR A 448 -17.24 20.68 42.65
CA THR A 448 -15.80 21.00 42.72
C THR A 448 -15.07 20.34 43.88
N LYS A 449 -15.76 19.51 44.69
CA LYS A 449 -15.23 18.80 45.86
C LYS A 449 -16.16 17.66 46.28
N ALA A 450 -15.64 16.71 47.05
CA ALA A 450 -16.44 15.67 47.73
C ALA A 450 -17.54 16.30 48.62
N ALA A 451 -18.73 15.71 48.59
CA ALA A 451 -19.85 16.07 49.44
C ALA A 451 -19.84 15.27 50.76
N ASP A 452 -19.43 14.01 50.73
CA ASP A 452 -19.28 13.15 51.91
C ASP A 452 -18.10 12.17 51.79
N SER A 453 -17.86 11.38 52.84
CA SER A 453 -16.71 10.46 52.94
C SER A 453 -16.72 9.28 51.96
N SER A 454 -17.82 9.07 51.22
CA SER A 454 -18.01 7.96 50.28
C SER A 454 -17.78 8.36 48.82
N ASP A 455 -17.76 9.65 48.51
CA ASP A 455 -17.38 10.18 47.20
C ASP A 455 -15.93 9.83 46.86
N ARG A 456 -15.69 9.39 45.63
CA ARG A 456 -14.36 9.05 45.14
C ARG A 456 -14.08 9.69 43.79
N ILE A 457 -15.10 9.81 42.94
CA ILE A 457 -15.02 10.53 41.66
C ILE A 457 -15.83 11.81 41.75
N ILE A 458 -15.18 12.93 41.44
CA ILE A 458 -15.78 14.27 41.45
C ILE A 458 -15.73 14.82 40.02
N TYR A 459 -16.86 15.24 39.48
CA TYR A 459 -16.97 15.85 38.15
C TYR A 459 -17.41 17.32 38.25
N ASP A 460 -16.55 18.24 37.81
CA ASP A 460 -16.91 19.66 37.67
C ASP A 460 -17.58 19.89 36.31
N ASP A 461 -18.91 19.86 36.28
CA ASP A 461 -19.71 20.01 35.07
C ASP A 461 -19.59 21.38 34.38
N LYS A 462 -18.98 22.37 35.03
CA LYS A 462 -18.72 23.67 34.39
C LYS A 462 -17.41 23.70 33.63
N THR A 463 -16.45 22.88 34.04
CA THR A 463 -15.10 22.87 33.46
C THR A 463 -14.73 21.56 32.76
N GLY A 464 -15.55 20.52 32.92
CA GLY A 464 -15.32 19.19 32.35
C GLY A 464 -14.30 18.35 33.14
N LYS A 465 -13.78 18.85 34.27
CA LYS A 465 -12.67 18.21 34.99
C LYS A 465 -13.15 17.06 35.88
N LEU A 466 -12.39 15.96 35.85
CA LEU A 466 -12.58 14.80 36.69
C LEU A 466 -11.46 14.65 37.71
N PHE A 467 -11.84 14.41 38.97
CA PHE A 467 -10.92 14.25 40.08
C PHE A 467 -11.18 12.93 40.81
N TYR A 468 -10.10 12.32 41.29
CA TYR A 468 -10.12 11.18 42.18
C TYR A 468 -9.73 11.61 43.59
N ASP A 469 -10.62 11.38 44.55
CA ASP A 469 -10.37 11.53 45.98
C ASP A 469 -10.15 10.15 46.63
N ALA A 470 -8.88 9.78 46.81
CA ALA A 470 -8.53 8.48 47.36
C ALA A 470 -8.88 8.32 48.84
N ASP A 471 -8.93 9.39 49.65
CA ASP A 471 -9.38 9.29 51.04
C ASP A 471 -10.89 9.43 51.17
N GLY A 472 -11.50 10.08 50.19
CA GLY A 472 -12.92 10.27 50.03
C GLY A 472 -13.53 11.28 50.98
N THR A 473 -12.76 11.83 51.91
CA THR A 473 -13.21 12.72 52.98
C THR A 473 -13.07 14.20 52.61
N GLY A 474 -12.55 14.51 51.42
CA GLY A 474 -12.18 15.87 51.00
C GLY A 474 -11.10 16.53 51.87
N LYS A 475 -10.42 15.76 52.73
CA LYS A 475 -9.35 16.24 53.62
C LYS A 475 -8.00 16.23 52.92
N LEU A 476 -7.72 15.21 52.12
CA LEU A 476 -6.67 15.25 51.11
C LEU A 476 -7.18 15.93 49.84
N VAL A 477 -6.26 16.48 49.07
CA VAL A 477 -6.56 17.17 47.82
C VAL A 477 -6.91 16.12 46.77
N ALA A 478 -8.15 16.11 46.29
CA ALA A 478 -8.56 15.30 45.15
C ALA A 478 -7.65 15.61 43.94
N VAL A 479 -7.19 14.57 43.25
CA VAL A 479 -6.21 14.69 42.17
C VAL A 479 -6.94 14.61 40.84
N GLN A 480 -6.74 15.61 39.98
CA GLN A 480 -7.30 15.60 38.63
C GLN A 480 -6.64 14.49 37.80
N PHE A 481 -7.42 13.76 37.02
CA PHE A 481 -6.90 12.72 36.11
C PHE A 481 -7.37 12.89 34.67
N ALA A 482 -8.50 13.57 34.44
CA ALA A 482 -9.00 13.81 33.10
C ALA A 482 -9.73 15.16 32.98
N THR A 483 -9.91 15.59 31.75
CA THR A 483 -10.80 16.68 31.33
C THR A 483 -11.63 16.19 30.15
N LEU A 484 -12.94 16.37 30.23
CA LEU A 484 -13.88 16.15 29.13
C LEU A 484 -14.44 17.50 28.66
N ASP A 485 -15.37 17.47 27.70
CA ASP A 485 -16.21 18.62 27.41
C ASP A 485 -17.00 19.11 28.63
N ALA A 486 -17.15 20.42 28.72
CA ALA A 486 -17.97 21.04 29.75
C ALA A 486 -19.46 20.73 29.53
N HIS A 487 -20.22 20.71 30.62
CA HIS A 487 -21.68 20.57 30.66
C HIS A 487 -22.24 19.20 30.26
N LEU A 488 -21.39 18.18 30.13
CA LEU A 488 -21.85 16.80 29.99
C LEU A 488 -22.68 16.38 31.22
N LYS A 489 -23.64 15.49 31.00
CA LYS A 489 -24.53 14.97 32.05
C LYS A 489 -24.08 13.59 32.49
N LEU A 490 -22.86 13.53 33.05
CA LEU A 490 -22.29 12.27 33.53
C LEU A 490 -23.10 11.68 34.68
N VAL A 491 -23.17 10.35 34.69
CA VAL A 491 -23.71 9.51 35.77
C VAL A 491 -22.68 8.45 36.15
N ALA A 492 -22.91 7.78 37.28
CA ALA A 492 -21.99 6.73 37.73
C ALA A 492 -21.87 5.56 36.73
N ASP A 493 -22.90 5.32 35.92
CA ASP A 493 -22.91 4.24 34.92
C ASP A 493 -21.91 4.48 33.77
N ASP A 494 -21.48 5.72 33.54
CA ASP A 494 -20.46 6.08 32.53
C ASP A 494 -19.05 5.60 32.91
N PHE A 495 -18.89 5.07 34.13
CA PHE A 495 -17.62 4.59 34.66
C PHE A 495 -17.61 3.06 34.83
N LEU A 496 -16.53 2.41 34.40
CA LEU A 496 -16.19 1.03 34.76
C LEU A 496 -14.96 1.03 35.65
N ILE A 497 -14.93 0.12 36.63
CA ILE A 497 -13.71 -0.25 37.33
C ILE A 497 -13.42 -1.69 36.97
N PHE A 498 -12.25 -1.94 36.40
CA PHE A 498 -11.87 -3.26 35.88
C PHE A 498 -10.75 -3.92 36.68
#